data_AF-A0A7S2WK92-F1
#
_entry.id   AF-A0A7S2WK92-F1
#
_cell.length_a   1.000
_cell.length_b   1.000
_cell.length_c   1.000
_cell.angle_alpha   90.00
_cell.angle_beta   90.00
_cell.angle_gamma   90.00
#
_symmetry.space_group_name_H-M   'P 1'
#
loop_
_entity.id
_entity.type
_entity.pdbx_description
1 polymer ?
#
loop_
_entity_poly.entity_id
_entity_poly.type
_entity_poly.pdbx_seq_one_letter_code
_entity_poly.pdbx_strand_id
1 'polypeptide(L)'
;MLLTQCGVKRGDVVLLVYPPGLDFIVCFVGCLKAGVVSVPVYPPSPGAAKDLLKLVRVQSSCGAKVALTNGAYMRGTNLAGLKSFLLGRRLQWPELEWWVTDGARASPLPLQKLPTK
;
A
#
# COMPACT_ATOMS: atom_id res chain seq x y z
N MET A 1 10.20 -8.51 -12.95
CA MET A 1 11.24 -7.46 -12.80
C MET A 1 10.88 -6.37 -11.80
N LEU A 2 9.59 -6.10 -11.51
CA LEU A 2 9.17 -5.17 -10.44
C LEU A 2 9.42 -5.69 -9.02
N LEU A 3 9.11 -6.95 -8.73
CA LEU A 3 9.27 -7.53 -7.38
C LEU A 3 10.72 -7.58 -6.89
N THR A 4 11.68 -7.67 -7.81
CA THR A 4 13.13 -7.66 -7.50
C THR A 4 13.62 -6.34 -6.92
N GLN A 5 12.94 -5.22 -7.20
CA GLN A 5 13.33 -3.92 -6.64
C GLN A 5 12.84 -3.73 -5.20
N CYS A 6 11.75 -4.41 -4.84
CA CYS A 6 11.11 -4.32 -3.53
C CYS A 6 11.74 -5.25 -2.47
N GLY A 7 12.82 -5.96 -2.81
CA GLY A 7 13.48 -6.92 -1.89
C GLY A 7 12.66 -8.15 -1.52
N VAL A 8 11.49 -8.36 -2.15
CA VAL A 8 10.56 -9.45 -1.85
C VAL A 8 11.10 -10.78 -2.38
N LYS A 9 11.06 -11.80 -1.53
CA LYS A 9 11.54 -13.16 -1.82
C LYS A 9 10.37 -14.14 -1.89
N ARG A 10 10.64 -15.32 -2.47
CA ARG A 10 9.69 -16.44 -2.48
C ARG A 10 9.24 -16.76 -1.04
N GLY A 11 7.94 -16.89 -0.84
CA GLY A 11 7.32 -17.15 0.47
C GLY A 11 6.94 -15.89 1.25
N ASP A 12 7.42 -14.70 0.86
CA ASP A 12 7.01 -13.45 1.50
C ASP A 12 5.54 -13.15 1.24
N VAL A 13 4.93 -12.41 2.16
CA VAL A 13 3.54 -11.94 2.06
C VAL A 13 3.53 -10.48 1.66
N VAL A 14 2.80 -10.17 0.58
CA VAL A 14 2.70 -8.83 0.02
C VAL A 14 1.24 -8.43 -0.12
N LEU A 15 0.89 -7.23 0.37
CA LEU A 15 -0.43 -6.65 0.16
C LEU A 15 -0.52 -6.02 -1.22
N LEU A 16 -1.59 -6.30 -1.95
CA LEU A 16 -1.91 -5.64 -3.21
C LEU A 16 -3.05 -4.66 -2.96
N VAL A 17 -2.73 -3.37 -2.87
CA VAL A 17 -3.66 -2.29 -2.56
C VAL A 17 -3.91 -1.48 -3.82
N TYR A 18 -4.83 -1.94 -4.67
CA TYR A 18 -5.04 -1.36 -6.00
C TYR A 18 -6.50 -1.00 -6.26
N PRO A 19 -6.76 0.14 -6.92
CA PRO A 19 -8.04 0.34 -7.61
C PRO A 19 -8.26 -0.77 -8.66
N PRO A 20 -9.51 -1.03 -9.08
CA PRO A 20 -9.77 -1.95 -10.16
C PRO A 20 -9.05 -1.49 -11.44
N GLY A 21 -8.26 -2.38 -12.05
CA GLY A 21 -7.47 -2.06 -13.23
C GLY A 21 -6.41 -3.11 -13.56
N LEU A 22 -5.70 -2.89 -14.67
CA LEU A 22 -4.68 -3.84 -15.17
C LEU A 22 -3.47 -3.93 -14.25
N ASP A 23 -3.09 -2.84 -13.56
CA ASP A 23 -1.96 -2.83 -12.63
C ASP A 23 -2.11 -3.91 -11.55
N PHE A 24 -3.33 -4.09 -11.03
CA PHE A 24 -3.64 -5.13 -10.06
C PHE A 24 -3.37 -6.53 -10.64
N ILE A 25 -3.89 -6.81 -11.84
CA ILE A 25 -3.76 -8.12 -12.49
C ILE A 25 -2.30 -8.43 -12.77
N VAL A 26 -1.55 -7.46 -13.29
CA VAL A 26 -0.12 -7.59 -13.59
C VAL A 26 0.65 -7.90 -12.30
N CYS A 27 0.39 -7.19 -11.21
CA CYS A 27 1.05 -7.42 -9.93
C CYS A 27 0.66 -8.74 -9.27
N PHE A 28 -0.62 -9.10 -9.31
CA PHE A 28 -1.12 -10.37 -8.78
C PHE A 28 -0.45 -11.56 -9.47
N VAL A 29 -0.49 -11.61 -10.80
CA VAL A 29 0.19 -12.67 -11.57
C VAL A 29 1.71 -12.61 -11.38
N GLY A 30 2.29 -11.41 -11.29
CA GLY A 30 3.70 -11.22 -10.98
C GLY A 30 4.12 -11.86 -9.66
N CYS A 31 3.34 -11.66 -8.59
CA CYS A 31 3.57 -12.26 -7.27
C CYS A 31 3.49 -13.79 -7.33
N LEU A 32 2.46 -14.34 -7.98
CA LEU A 32 2.30 -15.78 -8.14
C LEU A 32 3.50 -16.40 -8.87
N LYS A 33 3.96 -15.78 -9.97
CA LYS A 33 5.14 -16.23 -10.71
C LYS A 33 6.44 -16.16 -9.91
N ALA A 34 6.53 -15.23 -8.96
CA ALA A 34 7.68 -15.11 -8.06
C ALA A 34 7.59 -16.04 -6.83
N GLY A 35 6.48 -16.79 -6.68
CA GLY A 35 6.22 -17.62 -5.50
C GLY A 35 6.00 -16.80 -4.23
N VAL A 36 5.49 -15.58 -4.37
CA VAL A 36 5.12 -14.66 -3.29
C VAL A 36 3.65 -14.82 -2.98
N VAL A 37 3.27 -14.77 -1.70
CA VAL A 37 1.87 -14.78 -1.28
C VAL A 37 1.28 -13.39 -1.49
N SER A 38 0.42 -13.23 -2.50
CA SER A 38 -0.30 -11.99 -2.76
C SER A 38 -1.61 -11.92 -1.97
N VAL A 39 -1.78 -10.89 -1.15
CA VAL A 39 -3.01 -10.63 -0.38
C VAL A 39 -3.73 -9.41 -0.99
N PRO A 40 -4.81 -9.60 -1.78
CA PRO A 40 -5.54 -8.49 -2.38
C PRO A 40 -6.37 -7.75 -1.34
N VAL A 41 -6.28 -6.42 -1.32
CA VAL A 41 -7.07 -5.55 -0.45
C VAL A 41 -7.55 -4.34 -1.25
N TYR A 42 -8.84 -4.02 -1.13
CA TYR A 42 -9.36 -2.82 -1.75
C TYR A 42 -8.72 -1.57 -1.12
N PRO A 43 -8.27 -0.58 -1.92
CA PRO A 43 -7.65 0.63 -1.40
C PRO A 43 -8.58 1.38 -0.45
N PRO A 44 -8.12 1.79 0.74
CA PRO A 44 -8.93 2.62 1.59
C PRO A 44 -9.28 3.95 0.91
N SER A 45 -10.58 4.28 0.91
CA SER A 45 -11.02 5.54 0.33
C SER A 45 -10.33 6.71 1.05
N PRO A 46 -9.84 7.73 0.32
CA PRO A 46 -9.11 8.83 0.96
C PRO A 46 -9.97 9.54 2.01
N GLY A 47 -9.53 9.55 3.28
CA GLY A 47 -10.28 10.14 4.40
C GLY A 47 -11.28 9.21 5.10
N ALA A 48 -11.46 7.98 4.62
CA ALA A 48 -12.37 6.99 5.22
C ALA A 48 -11.66 6.13 6.28
N ALA A 49 -11.73 6.56 7.54
CA ALA A 49 -11.11 5.84 8.67
C ALA A 49 -11.57 4.38 8.80
N LYS A 50 -12.83 4.08 8.46
CA LYS A 50 -13.38 2.71 8.48
C LYS A 50 -12.67 1.78 7.50
N ASP A 51 -12.33 2.26 6.31
CA ASP A 51 -11.63 1.46 5.31
C ASP A 51 -10.17 1.25 5.69
N LEU A 52 -9.54 2.26 6.31
CA LEU A 52 -8.19 2.13 6.85
C LEU A 52 -8.12 1.05 7.94
N LEU A 53 -9.13 0.98 8.82
CA LEU A 53 -9.20 -0.10 9.82
C LEU A 53 -9.33 -1.49 9.20
N LYS A 54 -9.96 -1.62 8.03
CA LYS A 54 -9.98 -2.91 7.30
C LYS A 54 -8.58 -3.27 6.81
N LEU A 55 -7.86 -2.30 6.24
CA LEU A 55 -6.48 -2.50 5.81
C LEU A 55 -5.57 -2.92 6.99
N VAL A 56 -5.69 -2.25 8.14
CA VAL A 56 -4.92 -2.62 9.35
C VAL A 56 -5.24 -4.05 9.77
N ARG A 57 -6.52 -4.44 9.84
CA ARG A 57 -6.91 -5.81 10.22
C ARG A 57 -6.34 -6.86 9.27
N VAL A 58 -6.41 -6.63 7.97
CA VAL A 58 -5.85 -7.56 6.98
C VAL A 58 -4.33 -7.63 7.13
N GLN A 59 -3.65 -6.48 7.23
CA GLN A 59 -2.20 -6.42 7.43
C GLN A 59 -1.77 -7.20 8.67
N SER A 60 -2.43 -6.98 9.81
CA SER A 60 -2.11 -7.67 11.06
C SER A 60 -2.42 -9.17 10.99
N SER A 61 -3.47 -9.57 10.27
CA SER A 61 -3.83 -10.98 10.11
C SER A 61 -2.86 -11.76 9.21
N CYS A 62 -2.30 -11.13 8.17
CA CYS A 62 -1.41 -11.81 7.22
C CYS A 62 0.08 -11.55 7.49
N GLY A 63 0.42 -10.61 8.38
CA GLY A 63 1.80 -10.27 8.74
C GLY A 63 2.59 -9.58 7.62
N ALA A 64 1.91 -9.04 6.61
CA ALA A 64 2.57 -8.38 5.48
C ALA A 64 3.35 -7.15 5.95
N LYS A 65 4.58 -7.03 5.44
CA LYS A 65 5.48 -5.88 5.67
C LYS A 65 5.57 -4.95 4.46
N VAL A 66 5.20 -5.45 3.28
CA VAL A 66 5.28 -4.75 2.01
C VAL A 66 3.88 -4.58 1.42
N ALA A 67 3.59 -3.41 0.87
CA ALA A 67 2.36 -3.14 0.13
C ALA A 67 2.68 -2.54 -1.24
N LEU A 68 2.02 -3.07 -2.26
CA LEU A 68 2.12 -2.58 -3.64
C LEU A 68 0.87 -1.81 -4.03
N THR A 69 1.06 -0.74 -4.81
CA THR A 69 -0.03 0.04 -5.41
C THR A 69 0.41 0.69 -6.72
N ASN A 70 -0.46 1.49 -7.34
CA ASN A 70 -0.13 2.33 -8.50
C ASN A 70 0.00 3.82 -8.11
N GLY A 71 0.64 4.59 -8.97
CA GLY A 71 0.91 6.01 -8.73
C GLY A 71 -0.38 6.83 -8.66
N ALA A 72 -1.41 6.44 -9.40
CA ALA A 72 -2.71 7.11 -9.38
C ALA A 72 -3.32 7.12 -7.97
N TYR A 73 -3.39 5.95 -7.34
CA TYR A 73 -3.92 5.82 -5.98
C TYR A 73 -3.01 6.51 -4.94
N MET A 74 -1.69 6.33 -5.07
CA MET A 74 -0.72 6.94 -4.15
C MET A 74 -0.84 8.47 -4.13
N ARG A 75 -0.98 9.12 -5.29
CA ARG A 75 -1.19 10.57 -5.38
C ARG A 75 -2.46 11.00 -4.66
N GLY A 76 -3.60 10.35 -4.93
CA GLY A 76 -4.88 10.68 -4.29
C GLY A 76 -4.82 10.55 -2.76
N THR A 77 -4.18 9.50 -2.28
CA THR A 77 -3.99 9.23 -0.84
C THR A 77 -3.13 10.30 -0.16
N ASN A 78 -2.04 10.73 -0.80
CA ASN A 78 -1.17 11.78 -0.27
C ASN A 78 -1.90 13.13 -0.11
N LEU A 79 -2.71 13.52 -1.11
CA LEU A 79 -3.50 14.74 -1.03
C LEU A 79 -4.52 14.70 0.11
N ALA A 80 -5.23 13.59 0.28
CA ALA A 80 -6.20 13.45 1.35
C ALA A 80 -5.56 13.32 2.74
N GLY A 81 -4.39 12.68 2.81
CA GLY A 81 -3.56 12.59 4.01
C GLY A 81 -3.17 13.97 4.53
N LEU A 82 -2.67 14.83 3.64
CA LEU A 82 -2.34 16.22 3.97
C LEU A 82 -3.56 16.99 4.46
N LYS A 83 -4.72 16.89 3.77
CA LYS A 83 -5.97 17.52 4.22
C LYS A 83 -6.41 17.03 5.61
N SER A 84 -6.33 15.73 5.85
CA SER A 84 -6.72 15.13 7.14
C SER A 84 -5.81 15.61 8.27
N PHE A 85 -4.51 15.72 8.00
CA PHE A 85 -3.53 16.27 8.94
C PHE A 85 -3.82 17.74 9.26
N LEU A 86 -4.04 18.58 8.24
CA LEU A 86 -4.39 20.00 8.43
C LEU A 86 -5.71 20.18 9.20
N LEU A 87 -6.65 19.25 9.04
CA LEU A 87 -7.92 19.22 9.78
C LEU A 87 -7.81 18.57 11.17
N GLY A 88 -6.60 18.22 11.64
CA GLY A 88 -6.39 17.58 12.95
C GLY A 88 -6.91 16.15 13.06
N ARG A 89 -7.29 15.52 11.94
CA ARG A 89 -7.79 14.13 11.90
C ARG A 89 -6.63 13.17 11.68
N ARG A 90 -6.21 12.49 12.73
CA ARG A 90 -5.11 11.50 12.68
C ARG A 90 -5.64 10.16 12.17
N LEU A 91 -5.24 9.78 10.97
CA LEU A 91 -5.48 8.45 10.39
C LEU A 91 -4.29 7.55 10.73
N GLN A 92 -4.55 6.41 11.39
CA GLN A 92 -3.52 5.45 11.77
C GLN A 92 -3.26 4.48 10.61
N TRP A 93 -2.23 4.75 9.83
CA TRP A 93 -1.77 3.86 8.78
C TRP A 93 -0.92 2.72 9.37
N PRO A 94 -1.04 1.49 8.85
CA PRO A 94 -0.16 0.40 9.29
C PRO A 94 1.27 0.63 8.82
N GLU A 95 2.23 0.11 9.58
CA GLU A 95 3.65 0.13 9.23
C GLU A 95 3.91 -0.82 8.07
N LEU A 96 3.95 -0.26 6.86
CA LEU A 96 4.15 -0.99 5.61
C LEU A 96 5.20 -0.28 4.77
N GLU A 97 6.07 -1.05 4.13
CA GLU A 97 6.93 -0.56 3.07
C GLU A 97 6.12 -0.46 1.78
N TRP A 98 5.79 0.77 1.38
CA TRP A 98 4.94 1.03 0.22
C TRP A 98 5.76 1.15 -1.07
N TRP A 99 5.34 0.40 -2.09
CA TRP A 99 5.92 0.43 -3.42
C TRP A 99 4.90 0.77 -4.48
N VAL A 100 5.32 1.63 -5.41
CA VAL A 100 4.52 2.02 -6.57
C VAL A 100 5.03 1.23 -7.78
N THR A 101 4.11 0.66 -8.54
CA THR A 101 4.42 -0.38 -9.52
C THR A 101 4.31 0.03 -10.99
N ASP A 102 3.80 1.23 -11.28
CA ASP A 102 3.64 1.77 -12.63
C ASP A 102 4.86 2.62 -13.08
N GLY A 103 6.03 2.41 -12.46
CA GLY A 103 7.27 3.13 -12.78
C GLY A 103 7.35 4.54 -12.21
N ALA A 104 6.31 5.03 -11.53
CA ALA A 104 6.43 6.22 -10.70
C ALA A 104 7.36 5.91 -9.52
N ARG A 105 8.42 6.71 -9.37
CA ARG A 105 9.44 6.58 -8.32
C ARG A 105 8.73 6.39 -6.97
N ALA A 106 8.98 5.26 -6.29
CA ALA A 106 8.48 5.01 -4.95
C ALA A 106 8.92 6.18 -4.06
N SER A 107 7.98 7.06 -3.72
CA SER A 107 8.18 8.02 -2.66
C SER A 107 7.54 7.39 -1.43
N PRO A 108 8.25 7.25 -0.30
CA PRO A 108 7.61 6.86 0.94
C PRO A 108 6.44 7.83 1.16
N LEU A 109 5.31 7.30 1.65
CA LEU A 109 4.18 8.13 2.04
C LEU A 109 4.69 9.35 2.83
N PRO A 110 4.32 10.59 2.49
CA PRO A 110 4.62 11.77 3.29
C PRO A 110 4.09 11.67 4.74
N LEU A 111 3.27 10.65 5.04
CA LEU A 111 2.71 10.39 6.36
C LEU A 111 3.57 9.48 7.25
N GLN A 112 4.59 8.80 6.73
CA GLN A 112 5.50 7.96 7.54
C GLN A 112 6.66 8.75 8.17
N LYS A 113 6.87 10.01 7.78
CA LYS A 113 7.96 10.88 8.27
C LYS A 113 7.49 12.05 9.14
N LEU A 114 6.28 12.00 9.69
CA LEU A 114 5.88 12.99 10.70
C LEU A 114 6.23 12.45 12.09
N PRO A 115 7.00 13.23 12.88
CA PRO A 115 7.57 12.76 14.14
C PRO A 115 6.46 12.28 15.08
N THR A 116 6.59 11.03 15.52
CA THR A 116 6.00 10.57 16.76
C THR A 116 6.65 11.36 17.90
N LYS A 117 6.00 12.45 18.31
CA LYS A 117 6.08 12.89 19.71
C LYS A 117 4.95 12.21 20.48
#